data_AF-A0A2N0Z0Y9-F1
#
_entry.id   AF-A0A2N0Z0Y9-F1
#
_cell.length_a   1.000
_cell.length_b   1.000
_cell.length_c   1.000
_cell.angle_alpha   90.00
_cell.angle_beta   90.00
_cell.angle_gamma   90.00
#
_symmetry.space_group_name_H-M   'P 1'
#
loop_
_entity.id
_entity.type
_entity.pdbx_description
1 polymer ?
#
loop_
_entity_poly.entity_id
_entity_poly.type
_entity_poly.pdbx_seq_one_letter_code
_entity_poly.pdbx_strand_id
1 'polypeptide(L)'
;MSHVEVQQVTNHLKHTMLMLLRKKGIQHIQVKDITTQAHVSRKIMLQFYPDKYAIFNEIVAEKKEELSKHLTETNEICDKIKKEDVIFCTILDFVQKNKPFFQTFIDRKMEPYIDFYDFFLECQQSVSNDELLVRSRAVSFYMTSLYAVKENRVFSFNEICEKFHKFNDESQHRINRICIKITGKYREKSKVEEILQHAFKELLLEKEKYEAITISDIMRKSDLRRATFYECYRSKEDLFSSLLQEECCKLIKLYSMEHHSDYDVETPSAVSTNQAYAYFPLFHICKNGCPLPNLLTDMVHQIISLYMEQKRKFDRENILNAYFFSNKILAFFLEKLYRQRL
;
A
#
# COMPACT_ATOMS: atom_id res chain seq x y z
N MET A 1 38.05 13.35 13.65
CA MET A 1 36.78 14.10 13.60
C MET A 1 36.12 13.98 14.96
N SER A 2 35.58 15.07 15.48
CA SER A 2 34.78 15.02 16.71
C SER A 2 33.44 14.30 16.46
N HIS A 3 32.78 13.82 17.52
CA HIS A 3 31.45 13.19 17.41
C HIS A 3 30.43 14.11 16.70
N VAL A 4 30.52 15.42 16.95
CA VAL A 4 29.64 16.43 16.33
C VAL A 4 29.92 16.58 14.82
N GLU A 5 31.19 16.59 14.42
CA GLU A 5 31.58 16.65 13.00
C GLU A 5 31.14 15.40 12.23
N VAL A 6 31.26 14.22 12.85
CA VAL A 6 30.81 12.96 12.25
C VAL A 6 29.30 13.01 11.98
N GLN A 7 28.51 13.39 12.97
CA GLN A 7 27.05 13.48 12.84
C GLN A 7 26.61 14.49 11.78
N GLN A 8 27.30 15.62 11.67
CA GLN A 8 27.00 16.63 10.66
C GLN A 8 27.24 16.10 9.25
N VAL A 9 28.36 15.40 9.03
CA VAL A 9 28.70 14.83 7.71
C VAL A 9 27.73 13.72 7.32
N THR A 10 27.39 12.80 8.23
CA THR A 10 26.42 11.72 7.94
C THR A 10 25.03 12.27 7.66
N ASN A 11 24.55 13.25 8.44
CA ASN A 11 23.28 13.92 8.19
C ASN A 11 23.24 14.61 6.82
N HIS A 12 24.34 15.26 6.41
CA HIS A 12 24.43 15.91 5.11
C HIS A 12 24.43 14.90 3.94
N LEU A 13 25.12 13.77 4.10
CA LEU A 13 25.09 12.65 3.16
C LEU A 13 23.68 12.06 3.01
N LYS A 14 22.98 11.82 4.13
CA LYS A 14 21.60 11.31 4.12
C LYS A 14 20.61 12.29 3.47
N HIS A 15 20.71 13.58 3.78
CA HIS A 15 19.91 14.61 3.12
C HIS A 15 20.16 14.65 1.61
N THR A 16 21.43 14.60 1.20
CA THR A 16 21.82 14.55 -0.22
C THR A 16 21.26 13.32 -0.92
N MET A 17 21.32 12.16 -0.27
CA MET A 17 20.74 10.92 -0.77
C MET A 17 19.23 11.05 -1.00
N LEU A 18 18.47 11.58 -0.03
CA LEU A 18 17.03 11.83 -0.20
C LEU A 18 16.74 12.75 -1.39
N MET A 19 17.52 13.82 -1.54
CA MET A 19 17.36 14.75 -2.66
C MET A 19 17.65 14.12 -4.03
N LEU A 20 18.61 13.20 -4.11
CA LEU A 20 18.91 12.44 -5.32
C LEU A 20 17.83 11.38 -5.61
N LEU A 21 17.34 10.68 -4.58
CA LEU A 21 16.29 9.66 -4.72
C LEU A 21 14.95 10.23 -5.19
N ARG A 22 14.68 11.51 -4.92
CA ARG A 22 13.53 12.22 -5.52
C ARG A 22 13.62 12.36 -7.03
N LYS A 23 14.83 12.38 -7.60
CA LYS A 23 15.07 12.66 -9.01
C LYS A 23 15.23 11.39 -9.86
N LYS A 24 15.80 10.33 -9.29
CA LYS A 24 16.10 9.08 -10.02
C LYS A 24 16.22 7.87 -9.11
N GLY A 25 16.02 6.68 -9.68
CA GLY A 25 16.22 5.39 -9.00
C GLY A 25 17.64 5.24 -8.46
N ILE A 26 17.80 4.52 -7.34
CA ILE A 26 19.13 4.36 -6.70
C ILE A 26 20.14 3.72 -7.63
N GLN A 27 19.70 2.83 -8.53
CA GLN A 27 20.55 2.21 -9.54
C GLN A 27 21.28 3.26 -10.39
N HIS A 28 20.62 4.38 -10.71
CA HIS A 28 21.17 5.48 -11.50
C HIS A 28 21.90 6.55 -10.67
N ILE A 29 21.91 6.44 -9.33
CA ILE A 29 22.71 7.29 -8.47
C ILE A 29 24.13 6.73 -8.41
N GLN A 30 25.12 7.53 -8.77
CA GLN A 30 26.52 7.18 -8.62
C GLN A 30 27.09 7.79 -7.33
N VAL A 31 28.15 7.18 -6.79
CA VAL A 31 28.90 7.75 -5.66
C VAL A 31 29.37 9.18 -5.98
N LYS A 32 29.77 9.43 -7.24
CA LYS A 32 30.13 10.78 -7.71
C LYS A 32 29.00 11.77 -7.50
N ASP A 33 27.76 11.43 -7.86
CA ASP A 33 26.59 12.31 -7.67
C ASP A 33 26.43 12.72 -6.20
N ILE A 34 26.55 11.76 -5.29
CA ILE A 34 26.43 11.98 -3.84
C ILE A 34 27.55 12.88 -3.36
N THR A 35 28.80 12.55 -3.68
CA THR A 35 29.99 13.29 -3.21
C THR A 35 30.02 14.73 -3.74
N THR A 36 29.65 14.93 -5.01
CA THR A 36 29.59 16.26 -5.62
C THR A 36 28.49 17.10 -4.99
N GLN A 37 27.29 16.53 -4.79
CA GLN A 37 26.16 17.28 -4.22
C GLN A 37 26.31 17.52 -2.71
N ALA A 38 26.95 16.61 -1.97
CA ALA A 38 27.23 16.75 -0.55
C ALA A 38 28.51 17.55 -0.26
N HIS A 39 29.23 18.00 -1.29
CA HIS A 39 30.52 18.71 -1.17
C HIS A 39 31.55 17.97 -0.29
N VAL A 40 31.60 16.64 -0.37
CA VAL A 40 32.58 15.81 0.35
C VAL A 40 33.40 14.96 -0.62
N SER A 41 34.60 14.57 -0.20
CA SER A 41 35.40 13.64 -1.00
C SER A 41 34.81 12.23 -0.95
N ARG A 42 35.07 11.43 -2.00
CA ARG A 42 34.74 9.99 -2.01
C ARG A 42 35.36 9.25 -0.82
N LYS A 43 36.59 9.60 -0.43
CA LYS A 43 37.26 9.02 0.74
C LYS A 43 36.47 9.27 2.03
N ILE A 44 35.95 10.48 2.21
CA ILE A 44 35.13 10.84 3.38
C ILE A 44 33.81 10.06 3.37
N MET A 45 33.12 9.97 2.23
CA MET A 45 31.89 9.17 2.16
C MET A 45 32.15 7.69 2.53
N LEU A 46 33.19 7.09 1.92
CA LEU A 46 33.53 5.67 2.12
C LEU A 46 34.01 5.35 3.54
N GLN A 47 34.39 6.35 4.32
CA GLN A 47 34.71 6.17 5.74
C GLN A 47 33.46 5.87 6.57
N PHE A 48 32.29 6.37 6.17
CA PHE A 48 31.02 6.20 6.88
C PHE A 48 30.13 5.14 6.23
N TYR A 49 30.15 5.06 4.90
CA TYR A 49 29.24 4.22 4.14
C TYR A 49 29.99 3.47 3.03
N PRO A 50 29.97 2.12 3.02
CA PRO A 50 30.65 1.34 1.99
C PRO A 50 30.08 1.61 0.59
N ASP A 51 28.79 1.91 0.49
CA ASP A 51 28.11 2.22 -0.76
C ASP A 51 26.87 3.11 -0.55
N LYS A 52 26.16 3.39 -1.65
CA LYS A 52 24.92 4.17 -1.66
C LYS A 52 23.73 3.45 -0.99
N TYR A 53 23.73 2.12 -0.98
CA TYR A 53 22.66 1.34 -0.35
C TYR A 53 22.77 1.39 1.17
N ALA A 54 23.98 1.44 1.72
CA ALA A 54 24.20 1.63 3.16
C ALA A 54 23.58 2.95 3.65
N ILE A 55 23.76 4.06 2.92
CA ILE A 55 23.13 5.35 3.27
C ILE A 55 21.60 5.21 3.23
N PHE A 56 21.06 4.59 2.18
CA PHE A 56 19.61 4.37 2.05
C PHE A 56 19.04 3.53 3.20
N ASN A 57 19.68 2.40 3.51
CA ASN A 57 19.26 1.50 4.58
C ASN A 57 19.30 2.20 5.95
N GLU A 58 20.34 2.99 6.22
CA GLU A 58 20.42 3.78 7.46
C GLU A 58 19.27 4.81 7.54
N ILE A 59 18.95 5.52 6.44
CA ILE A 59 17.81 6.43 6.41
C ILE A 59 16.50 5.71 6.77
N VAL A 60 16.26 4.53 6.18
CA VAL A 60 15.04 3.77 6.45
C VAL A 60 15.01 3.28 7.90
N ALA A 61 16.11 2.72 8.39
CA ALA A 61 16.23 2.21 9.75
C ALA A 61 16.03 3.32 10.79
N GLU A 62 16.66 4.48 10.62
CA GLU A 62 16.48 5.62 11.52
C GLU A 62 15.03 6.08 11.56
N LYS A 63 14.32 6.11 10.42
CA LYS A 63 12.91 6.52 10.38
C LYS A 63 12.00 5.48 11.04
N LYS A 64 12.30 4.19 10.91
CA LYS A 64 11.60 3.13 11.64
C LYS A 64 11.80 3.28 13.14
N GLU A 65 13.04 3.45 13.59
CA GLU A 65 13.38 3.61 15.01
C GLU A 65 12.73 4.86 15.62
N GLU A 66 12.84 6.01 14.94
CA GLU A 66 12.25 7.27 15.37
C GLU A 66 10.73 7.16 15.50
N LEU A 67 10.05 6.53 14.54
CA LEU A 67 8.61 6.33 14.61
C LEU A 67 8.23 5.34 15.72
N SER A 68 8.92 4.19 15.81
CA SER A 68 8.66 3.16 16.82
C SER A 68 8.77 3.74 18.23
N LYS A 69 9.81 4.54 18.48
CA LYS A 69 10.01 5.23 19.75
C LYS A 69 8.85 6.17 20.07
N HIS A 70 8.47 7.06 19.14
CA HIS A 70 7.35 7.97 19.35
C HIS A 70 6.03 7.22 19.62
N LEU A 71 5.81 6.10 18.95
CA LEU A 71 4.63 5.26 19.15
C LEU A 71 4.63 4.61 20.53
N THR A 72 5.75 4.04 20.98
CA THR A 72 5.88 3.44 22.31
C THR A 72 5.65 4.49 23.40
N GLU A 73 6.29 5.66 23.31
CA GLU A 73 6.09 6.77 24.25
C GLU A 73 4.63 7.23 24.28
N THR A 74 4.00 7.39 23.11
CA THR A 74 2.58 7.74 23.02
C THR A 74 1.69 6.67 23.66
N ASN A 75 2.02 5.39 23.44
CA ASN A 75 1.24 4.24 23.89
C ASN A 75 1.23 4.08 25.42
N GLU A 76 2.30 4.52 26.09
CA GLU A 76 2.45 4.51 27.55
C GLU A 76 1.69 5.65 28.24
N ILE A 77 1.54 6.80 27.57
CA ILE A 77 0.97 8.02 28.17
C ILE A 77 -0.55 8.12 28.00
N CYS A 78 -1.13 7.40 27.03
CA CYS A 78 -2.55 7.59 26.65
C CYS A 78 -3.53 6.60 27.32
N ASP A 79 -4.66 7.13 27.82
CA ASP A 79 -5.82 6.36 28.25
C ASP A 79 -6.42 5.53 27.11
N LYS A 80 -6.91 4.31 27.40
CA LYS A 80 -7.47 3.37 26.42
C LYS A 80 -8.46 3.99 25.41
N ILE A 81 -9.34 4.90 25.86
CA ILE A 81 -10.41 5.48 25.03
C ILE A 81 -9.89 6.50 24.02
N LYS A 82 -8.86 7.29 24.37
CA LYS A 82 -8.25 8.27 23.45
C LYS A 82 -7.03 7.73 22.71
N LYS A 83 -6.62 6.51 23.05
CA LYS A 83 -5.36 5.91 22.61
C LYS A 83 -5.23 5.81 21.10
N GLU A 84 -6.30 5.39 20.42
CA GLU A 84 -6.26 5.19 18.97
C GLU A 84 -6.13 6.51 18.22
N ASP A 85 -6.86 7.52 18.67
CA ASP A 85 -6.83 8.88 18.10
C ASP A 85 -5.47 9.52 18.26
N VAL A 86 -4.87 9.40 19.45
CA VAL A 86 -3.55 9.98 19.71
C VAL A 86 -2.49 9.26 18.89
N ILE A 87 -2.51 7.93 18.81
CA ILE A 87 -1.56 7.17 17.98
C ILE A 87 -1.69 7.59 16.50
N PHE A 88 -2.92 7.73 16.00
CA PHE A 88 -3.18 8.16 14.64
C PHE A 88 -2.66 9.57 14.35
N CYS A 89 -2.90 10.50 15.28
CA CYS A 89 -2.35 11.86 15.23
C CYS A 89 -0.81 11.87 15.27
N THR A 90 -0.19 11.06 16.12
CA THR A 90 1.28 10.95 16.24
C THR A 90 1.91 10.58 14.90
N ILE A 91 1.31 9.65 14.16
CA ILE A 91 1.83 9.21 12.88
C ILE A 91 1.70 10.28 11.82
N LEU A 92 0.54 10.94 11.78
CA LEU A 92 0.34 12.04 10.87
C LEU A 92 1.34 13.18 11.19
N ASP A 93 1.57 13.53 12.45
CA ASP A 93 2.61 14.50 12.82
C ASP A 93 4.02 14.04 12.37
N PHE A 94 4.35 12.78 12.60
CA PHE A 94 5.61 12.18 12.16
C PHE A 94 5.80 12.28 10.63
N VAL A 95 4.77 11.94 9.86
CA VAL A 95 4.78 12.02 8.39
C VAL A 95 4.99 13.45 7.92
N GLN A 96 4.48 14.44 8.64
CA GLN A 96 4.69 15.85 8.30
C GLN A 96 6.12 16.29 8.55
N LYS A 97 6.64 16.01 9.75
CA LYS A 97 8.01 16.33 10.14
C LYS A 97 9.01 15.67 9.19
N ASN A 98 8.68 14.47 8.73
CA ASN A 98 9.48 13.68 7.80
C ASN A 98 8.94 13.70 6.36
N LYS A 99 8.19 14.74 5.97
CA LYS A 99 7.57 14.86 4.65
C LYS A 99 8.52 14.57 3.49
N PRO A 100 9.81 15.00 3.53
CA PRO A 100 10.71 14.68 2.44
C PRO A 100 10.96 13.18 2.21
N PHE A 101 11.04 12.39 3.27
CA PHE A 101 11.17 10.95 3.20
C PHE A 101 9.91 10.32 2.60
N PHE A 102 8.74 10.58 3.17
CA PHE A 102 7.49 9.97 2.70
C PHE A 102 7.13 10.38 1.27
N GLN A 103 7.31 11.64 0.90
CA GLN A 103 7.13 12.09 -0.49
C GLN A 103 8.04 11.37 -1.49
N THR A 104 9.22 10.93 -1.03
CA THR A 104 10.17 10.24 -1.91
C THR A 104 9.74 8.80 -2.16
N PHE A 105 9.11 8.12 -1.19
CA PHE A 105 8.96 6.66 -1.25
C PHE A 105 7.52 6.13 -1.21
N ILE A 106 6.54 6.82 -0.61
CA ILE A 106 5.23 6.23 -0.25
C ILE A 106 4.35 5.82 -1.43
N ASP A 107 4.59 6.40 -2.60
CA ASP A 107 3.99 6.00 -3.87
C ASP A 107 5.03 6.12 -4.98
N ARG A 108 6.14 5.40 -4.76
CA ARG A 108 7.27 5.41 -5.68
C ARG A 108 7.31 4.11 -6.45
N LYS A 109 7.22 4.22 -7.78
CA LYS A 109 7.35 3.08 -8.71
C LYS A 109 8.79 2.76 -9.14
N MET A 110 9.77 3.49 -8.62
CA MET A 110 11.20 3.30 -8.93
C MET A 110 11.92 2.62 -7.77
N GLU A 111 12.84 1.72 -8.08
CA GLU A 111 13.72 1.12 -7.07
C GLU A 111 14.69 2.14 -6.44
N PRO A 112 14.96 2.02 -5.13
CA PRO A 112 14.45 1.02 -4.19
C PRO A 112 13.05 1.46 -3.73
N TYR A 113 12.15 0.48 -3.61
CA TYR A 113 10.84 0.71 -3.01
C TYR A 113 10.91 0.41 -1.51
N ILE A 114 10.06 1.07 -0.74
CA ILE A 114 9.84 0.76 0.67
C ILE A 114 8.42 0.21 0.71
N ASP A 115 8.27 -1.04 1.16
CA ASP A 115 6.95 -1.54 1.51
C ASP A 115 6.48 -0.81 2.77
N PHE A 116 5.61 0.19 2.60
CA PHE A 116 5.16 0.99 3.73
C PHE A 116 4.18 0.25 4.63
N TYR A 117 3.50 -0.78 4.15
CA TYR A 117 2.71 -1.62 5.03
C TYR A 117 3.64 -2.36 6.00
N ASP A 118 4.69 -3.01 5.51
CA ASP A 118 5.68 -3.68 6.35
C ASP A 118 6.43 -2.69 7.24
N PHE A 119 6.78 -1.51 6.72
CA PHE A 119 7.37 -0.42 7.51
C PHE A 119 6.52 -0.08 8.73
N PHE A 120 5.20 0.15 8.56
CA PHE A 120 4.32 0.48 9.67
C PHE A 120 4.00 -0.73 10.55
N LEU A 121 3.96 -1.93 9.98
CA LEU A 121 3.76 -3.17 10.70
C LEU A 121 4.90 -3.40 11.72
N GLU A 122 6.15 -3.31 11.27
CA GLU A 122 7.34 -3.40 12.13
C GLU A 122 7.32 -2.33 13.23
N CYS A 123 6.96 -1.08 12.89
CA CYS A 123 6.88 0.00 13.88
C CYS A 123 5.79 -0.21 14.94
N GLN A 124 4.77 -1.03 14.66
CA GLN A 124 3.65 -1.31 15.57
C GLN A 124 3.88 -2.56 16.43
N GLN A 125 4.79 -3.44 16.05
CA GLN A 125 5.11 -4.65 16.83
C GLN A 125 5.64 -4.32 18.24
N SER A 126 6.25 -3.14 18.43
CA SER A 126 6.68 -2.66 19.75
C SER A 126 5.52 -2.12 20.63
N VAL A 127 4.33 -1.96 20.06
CA VAL A 127 3.20 -1.23 20.67
C VAL A 127 2.13 -2.17 21.21
N SER A 128 1.90 -3.30 20.52
CA SER A 128 0.87 -4.29 20.86
C SER A 128 1.30 -5.69 20.42
N ASN A 129 0.93 -6.69 21.22
CA ASN A 129 1.11 -8.11 20.88
C ASN A 129 -0.09 -8.70 20.12
N ASP A 130 -1.20 -7.96 20.00
CA ASP A 130 -2.34 -8.37 19.19
C ASP A 130 -2.01 -8.18 17.70
N GLU A 131 -1.65 -9.28 17.03
CA GLU A 131 -1.22 -9.25 15.64
C GLU A 131 -2.30 -8.74 14.68
N LEU A 132 -3.58 -9.04 14.93
CA LEU A 132 -4.66 -8.57 14.06
C LEU A 132 -4.83 -7.05 14.19
N LEU A 133 -4.76 -6.53 15.43
CA LEU A 133 -4.80 -5.11 15.70
C LEU A 133 -3.59 -4.38 15.07
N VAL A 134 -2.38 -4.93 15.20
CA VAL A 134 -1.16 -4.36 14.62
C VAL A 134 -1.26 -4.28 13.10
N ARG A 135 -1.73 -5.36 12.44
CA ARG A 135 -1.94 -5.38 10.99
C ARG A 135 -2.98 -4.37 10.52
N SER A 136 -4.12 -4.30 11.20
CA SER A 136 -5.18 -3.34 10.89
C SER A 136 -4.68 -1.88 11.02
N ARG A 137 -3.96 -1.59 12.11
CA ARG A 137 -3.33 -0.27 12.33
C ARG A 137 -2.30 0.08 11.27
N ALA A 138 -1.44 -0.87 10.89
CA ALA A 138 -0.45 -0.65 9.84
C ALA A 138 -1.08 -0.23 8.51
N VAL A 139 -2.22 -0.84 8.12
CA VAL A 139 -2.99 -0.39 6.94
C VAL A 139 -3.50 1.02 7.13
N SER A 140 -4.11 1.32 8.27
CA SER A 140 -4.64 2.67 8.55
C SER A 140 -3.56 3.74 8.46
N PHE A 141 -2.37 3.45 8.98
CA PHE A 141 -1.23 4.36 8.95
C PHE A 141 -0.65 4.52 7.56
N TYR A 142 -0.56 3.42 6.81
CA TYR A 142 -0.17 3.49 5.42
C TYR A 142 -1.12 4.39 4.62
N MET A 143 -2.43 4.16 4.74
CA MET A 143 -3.47 4.87 4.03
C MET A 143 -3.49 6.36 4.32
N THR A 144 -3.33 6.73 5.58
CA THR A 144 -3.43 8.13 6.01
C THR A 144 -2.16 8.89 5.72
N SER A 145 -1.01 8.22 5.80
CA SER A 145 0.27 8.75 5.32
C SER A 145 0.22 8.99 3.81
N LEU A 146 -0.33 8.05 3.03
CA LEU A 146 -0.48 8.20 1.58
C LEU A 146 -1.36 9.39 1.24
N TYR A 147 -2.54 9.50 1.88
CA TYR A 147 -3.42 10.66 1.76
C TYR A 147 -2.69 11.98 2.08
N ALA A 148 -2.02 12.03 3.24
CA ALA A 148 -1.33 13.23 3.71
C ALA A 148 -0.24 13.71 2.74
N VAL A 149 0.46 12.76 2.11
CA VAL A 149 1.53 13.03 1.16
C VAL A 149 0.99 13.43 -0.21
N LYS A 150 -0.02 12.72 -0.73
CA LYS A 150 -0.56 12.92 -2.09
C LYS A 150 -1.47 14.12 -2.22
N GLU A 151 -2.37 14.30 -1.26
CA GLU A 151 -3.37 15.36 -1.29
C GLU A 151 -2.87 16.66 -0.65
N ASN A 152 -1.57 16.69 -0.29
CA ASN A 152 -0.85 17.86 0.21
C ASN A 152 -1.56 18.57 1.38
N ARG A 153 -2.19 17.77 2.25
CA ARG A 153 -3.00 18.14 3.43
C ARG A 153 -3.90 19.36 3.24
N VAL A 154 -5.12 19.07 2.82
CA VAL A 154 -6.20 20.05 2.92
C VAL A 154 -6.79 20.11 4.33
N PHE A 155 -6.87 18.98 5.03
CA PHE A 155 -7.46 18.89 6.37
C PHE A 155 -6.38 18.86 7.46
N SER A 156 -6.68 19.49 8.59
CA SER A 156 -5.92 19.35 9.84
C SER A 156 -6.05 17.94 10.42
N PHE A 157 -5.18 17.60 11.37
CA PHE A 157 -5.19 16.27 12.00
C PHE A 157 -6.51 15.95 12.70
N ASN A 158 -7.00 16.88 13.50
CA ASN A 158 -8.25 16.69 14.22
C ASN A 158 -9.41 16.49 13.23
N GLU A 159 -9.44 17.24 12.12
CA GLU A 159 -10.45 17.05 11.09
C GLU A 159 -10.35 15.68 10.40
N ILE A 160 -9.14 15.16 10.16
CA ILE A 160 -8.98 13.81 9.58
C ILE A 160 -9.48 12.76 10.58
N CYS A 161 -9.13 12.86 11.87
CA CYS A 161 -9.59 11.94 12.91
C CYS A 161 -11.11 11.98 13.09
N GLU A 162 -11.69 13.17 13.22
CA GLU A 162 -13.15 13.36 13.31
C GLU A 162 -13.87 12.78 12.11
N LYS A 163 -13.35 13.02 10.89
CA LYS A 163 -13.94 12.46 9.67
C LYS A 163 -13.74 10.94 9.57
N PHE A 164 -12.63 10.40 10.06
CA PHE A 164 -12.39 8.95 10.09
C PHE A 164 -13.37 8.26 11.02
N HIS A 165 -13.56 8.78 12.23
CA HIS A 165 -14.58 8.29 13.17
C HIS A 165 -15.97 8.39 12.59
N LYS A 166 -16.33 9.55 12.07
CA LYS A 166 -17.63 9.75 11.41
C LYS A 166 -17.84 8.75 10.28
N PHE A 167 -16.80 8.45 9.48
CA PHE A 167 -16.86 7.46 8.40
C PHE A 167 -16.99 6.03 8.95
N ASN A 168 -16.34 5.71 10.05
CA ASN A 168 -16.46 4.41 10.70
C ASN A 168 -17.82 4.20 11.38
N ASP A 169 -18.40 5.27 11.91
CA ASP A 169 -19.75 5.34 12.47
C ASP A 169 -20.83 5.39 11.38
N GLU A 170 -20.47 5.59 10.10
CA GLU A 170 -21.45 5.53 9.02
C GLU A 170 -22.11 4.14 9.01
N SER A 171 -23.44 4.13 8.89
CA SER A 171 -24.21 2.89 8.81
C SER A 171 -23.61 1.94 7.77
N GLN A 172 -23.42 0.67 8.14
CA GLN A 172 -22.93 -0.34 7.21
C GLN A 172 -23.78 -0.42 5.93
N HIS A 173 -25.09 -0.12 6.02
CA HIS A 173 -25.96 0.03 4.86
C HIS A 173 -25.46 1.05 3.82
N ARG A 174 -24.90 2.18 4.25
CA ARG A 174 -24.34 3.19 3.34
C ARG A 174 -23.08 2.67 2.65
N ILE A 175 -22.21 1.97 3.38
CA ILE A 175 -21.01 1.34 2.82
C ILE A 175 -21.41 0.25 1.81
N ASN A 176 -22.36 -0.62 2.17
CA ASN A 176 -22.87 -1.67 1.28
C ASN A 176 -23.51 -1.09 0.02
N ARG A 177 -24.23 0.05 0.11
CA ARG A 177 -24.75 0.76 -1.08
C ARG A 177 -23.63 1.23 -2.02
N ILE A 178 -22.48 1.63 -1.49
CA ILE A 178 -21.31 2.00 -2.30
C ILE A 178 -20.73 0.75 -2.94
N CYS A 179 -20.55 -0.33 -2.18
CA CYS A 179 -20.09 -1.62 -2.70
C CYS A 179 -20.97 -2.11 -3.86
N ILE A 180 -22.29 -2.14 -3.69
CA ILE A 180 -23.25 -2.57 -4.72
C ILE A 180 -23.11 -1.74 -6.00
N LYS A 181 -22.93 -0.41 -5.89
CA LYS A 181 -22.73 0.46 -7.06
C LYS A 181 -21.43 0.17 -7.79
N ILE A 182 -20.35 -0.06 -7.06
CA ILE A 182 -19.05 -0.44 -7.62
C ILE A 182 -19.17 -1.77 -8.36
N THR A 183 -19.71 -2.79 -7.69
CA THR A 183 -19.80 -4.15 -8.24
C THR A 183 -20.81 -4.27 -9.37
N GLY A 184 -21.88 -3.47 -9.36
CA GLY A 184 -22.91 -3.47 -10.40
C GLY A 184 -22.49 -2.79 -11.71
N LYS A 185 -21.43 -1.97 -11.69
CA LYS A 185 -20.84 -1.38 -12.90
C LYS A 185 -19.68 -2.18 -13.47
N TYR A 186 -19.30 -3.28 -12.82
CA TYR A 186 -18.19 -4.09 -13.30
C TYR A 186 -18.56 -4.71 -14.66
N ARG A 187 -17.78 -4.36 -15.69
CA ARG A 187 -18.01 -4.83 -17.06
C ARG A 187 -17.72 -6.33 -17.14
N GLU A 188 -18.59 -7.04 -17.84
CA GLU A 188 -18.35 -8.43 -18.24
C GLU A 188 -17.21 -8.49 -19.27
N LYS A 189 -16.21 -9.32 -18.97
CA LYS A 189 -15.05 -9.53 -19.84
C LYS A 189 -15.42 -10.47 -20.98
N SER A 190 -14.79 -10.28 -22.12
CA SER A 190 -14.85 -11.26 -23.20
C SER A 190 -14.16 -12.56 -22.79
N LYS A 191 -14.53 -13.66 -23.45
CA LYS A 191 -13.88 -14.97 -23.22
C LYS A 191 -12.36 -14.92 -23.44
N VAL A 192 -11.91 -14.11 -24.40
CA VAL A 192 -10.49 -13.91 -24.70
C VAL A 192 -9.77 -13.23 -23.54
N GLU A 193 -10.34 -12.16 -22.98
CA GLU A 193 -9.79 -11.46 -21.81
C GLU A 193 -9.68 -12.39 -20.59
N GLU A 194 -10.68 -13.25 -20.36
CA GLU A 194 -10.63 -14.25 -19.28
C GLU A 194 -9.48 -15.24 -19.46
N ILE A 195 -9.28 -15.77 -20.68
CA ILE A 195 -8.20 -16.72 -20.98
C ILE A 195 -6.84 -16.06 -20.74
N LEU A 196 -6.66 -14.82 -21.19
CA LEU A 196 -5.43 -14.05 -20.99
C LEU A 196 -5.15 -13.80 -19.50
N GLN A 197 -6.17 -13.47 -18.72
CA GLN A 197 -6.01 -13.26 -17.28
C GLN A 197 -5.73 -14.56 -16.53
N HIS A 198 -6.35 -15.66 -16.92
CA HIS A 198 -6.07 -16.97 -16.35
C HIS A 198 -4.62 -17.38 -16.59
N ALA A 199 -4.15 -17.30 -17.85
CA ALA A 199 -2.77 -17.58 -18.21
C ALA A 199 -1.77 -16.71 -17.43
N PHE A 200 -2.10 -15.43 -17.25
CA PHE A 200 -1.25 -14.51 -16.49
C PHE A 200 -1.23 -14.83 -14.98
N LYS A 201 -2.37 -15.21 -14.38
CA LYS A 201 -2.45 -15.68 -12.99
C LYS A 201 -1.58 -16.91 -12.75
N GLU A 202 -1.63 -17.90 -13.63
CA GLU A 202 -0.78 -19.09 -13.52
C GLU A 202 0.70 -18.73 -13.59
N LEU A 203 1.08 -17.81 -14.49
CA LEU A 203 2.46 -17.34 -14.59
C LEU A 203 2.93 -16.57 -13.34
N LEU A 204 2.04 -15.85 -12.66
CA LEU A 204 2.35 -15.22 -11.36
C LEU A 204 2.58 -16.24 -10.25
N LEU A 205 1.96 -17.43 -10.33
CA LEU A 205 2.19 -18.52 -9.37
C LEU A 205 3.45 -19.33 -9.72
N GLU A 206 3.79 -19.42 -11.00
CA GLU A 206 4.95 -20.19 -11.48
C GLU A 206 6.27 -19.43 -11.41
N LYS A 207 6.25 -18.09 -11.58
CA LYS A 207 7.46 -17.27 -11.61
C LYS A 207 7.66 -16.53 -10.28
N GLU A 208 8.90 -16.52 -9.80
CA GLU A 208 9.29 -15.80 -8.57
C GLU A 208 9.16 -14.27 -8.67
N LYS A 209 9.18 -13.71 -9.89
CA LYS A 209 9.18 -12.25 -10.13
C LYS A 209 8.24 -11.85 -11.25
N TYR A 210 7.43 -10.82 -11.02
CA TYR A 210 6.55 -10.22 -12.03
C TYR A 210 7.33 -9.72 -13.26
N GLU A 211 8.53 -9.17 -13.06
CA GLU A 211 9.37 -8.62 -14.13
C GLU A 211 9.75 -9.71 -15.15
N ALA A 212 9.88 -10.96 -14.71
CA ALA A 212 10.25 -12.09 -15.55
C ALA A 212 9.09 -12.58 -16.43
N ILE A 213 7.85 -12.15 -16.18
CA ILE A 213 6.71 -12.49 -17.03
C ILE A 213 6.71 -11.59 -18.26
N THR A 214 6.70 -12.21 -19.44
CA THR A 214 6.63 -11.54 -20.74
C THR A 214 5.31 -11.81 -21.44
N ILE A 215 4.92 -10.95 -22.39
CA ILE A 215 3.75 -11.18 -23.25
C ILE A 215 3.88 -12.52 -24.00
N SER A 216 5.10 -12.92 -24.38
CA SER A 216 5.36 -14.23 -25.01
C SER A 216 4.98 -15.40 -24.11
N ASP A 217 5.28 -15.30 -22.81
CA ASP A 217 4.93 -16.34 -21.84
C ASP A 217 3.42 -16.47 -21.75
N ILE A 218 2.72 -15.34 -21.66
CA ILE A 218 1.26 -15.28 -21.58
C ILE A 218 0.65 -15.92 -22.82
N MET A 219 1.13 -15.57 -24.02
CA MET A 219 0.62 -16.12 -25.29
C MET A 219 0.79 -17.63 -25.39
N ARG A 220 1.96 -18.13 -24.99
CA ARG A 220 2.25 -19.56 -24.97
C ARG A 220 1.36 -20.29 -23.97
N LYS A 221 1.10 -19.69 -22.80
CA LYS A 221 0.26 -20.27 -21.75
C LYS A 221 -1.22 -20.24 -22.13
N SER A 222 -1.67 -19.19 -22.82
CA SER A 222 -3.07 -19.02 -23.25
C SER A 222 -3.42 -19.73 -24.56
N ASP A 223 -2.43 -20.24 -25.30
CA ASP A 223 -2.57 -20.71 -26.68
C ASP A 223 -3.21 -19.66 -27.62
N LEU A 224 -2.77 -18.40 -27.50
CA LEU A 224 -3.26 -17.27 -28.29
C LEU A 224 -2.12 -16.58 -29.05
N ARG A 225 -2.48 -15.87 -30.11
CA ARG A 225 -1.52 -15.07 -30.88
C ARG A 225 -1.29 -13.73 -30.21
N ARG A 226 -0.07 -13.19 -30.33
CA ARG A 226 0.27 -11.84 -29.84
C ARG A 226 -0.65 -10.74 -30.36
N ALA A 227 -1.11 -10.85 -31.61
CA ALA A 227 -2.07 -9.88 -32.18
C ALA A 227 -3.35 -9.81 -31.33
N THR A 228 -3.87 -10.96 -30.91
CA THR A 228 -5.05 -11.09 -30.04
C THR A 228 -4.82 -10.47 -28.67
N PHE A 229 -3.60 -10.55 -28.10
CA PHE A 229 -3.29 -9.82 -26.87
C PHE A 229 -3.46 -8.32 -27.05
N TYR A 230 -2.92 -7.76 -28.13
CA TYR A 230 -2.93 -6.32 -28.38
C TYR A 230 -4.31 -5.78 -28.79
N GLU A 231 -5.24 -6.66 -29.19
CA GLU A 231 -6.66 -6.31 -29.33
C GLU A 231 -7.33 -6.05 -27.97
N CYS A 232 -6.84 -6.68 -26.89
CA CYS A 232 -7.38 -6.53 -25.53
C CYS A 232 -6.59 -5.55 -24.65
N TYR A 233 -5.25 -5.58 -24.72
CA TYR A 233 -4.35 -4.89 -23.79
C TYR A 233 -3.14 -4.29 -24.50
N ARG A 234 -2.73 -3.07 -24.14
CA ARG A 234 -1.56 -2.43 -24.80
C ARG A 234 -0.24 -2.95 -24.24
N SER A 235 -0.25 -3.47 -23.03
CA SER A 235 0.93 -3.89 -22.27
C SER A 235 0.58 -4.98 -21.24
N LYS A 236 1.60 -5.61 -20.64
CA LYS A 236 1.36 -6.54 -19.52
C LYS A 236 0.87 -5.80 -18.26
N GLU A 237 1.25 -4.54 -18.12
CA GLU A 237 0.83 -3.64 -17.04
C GLU A 237 -0.66 -3.30 -17.16
N ASP A 238 -1.16 -3.12 -18.39
CA ASP A 238 -2.60 -2.92 -18.67
C ASP A 238 -3.41 -4.17 -18.29
N LEU A 239 -2.90 -5.36 -18.67
CA LEU A 239 -3.49 -6.63 -18.26
C LEU A 239 -3.49 -6.78 -16.74
N PHE A 240 -2.36 -6.47 -16.08
CA PHE A 240 -2.26 -6.52 -14.62
C PHE A 240 -3.23 -5.55 -13.95
N SER A 241 -3.37 -4.33 -14.46
CA SER A 241 -4.32 -3.34 -13.92
C SER A 241 -5.76 -3.79 -14.09
N SER A 242 -6.11 -4.37 -15.25
CA SER A 242 -7.44 -4.97 -15.50
C SER A 242 -7.73 -6.18 -14.61
N LEU A 243 -6.71 -6.98 -14.33
CA LEU A 243 -6.79 -8.06 -13.37
C LEU A 243 -7.00 -7.51 -11.96
N LEU A 244 -6.19 -6.54 -11.53
CA LEU A 244 -6.27 -5.97 -10.19
C LEU A 244 -7.62 -5.29 -9.94
N GLN A 245 -8.18 -4.60 -10.93
CA GLN A 245 -9.53 -4.04 -10.85
C GLN A 245 -10.59 -5.10 -10.61
N GLU A 246 -10.53 -6.24 -11.33
CA GLU A 246 -11.43 -7.37 -11.12
C GLU A 246 -11.36 -7.89 -9.69
N GLU A 247 -10.14 -8.12 -9.23
CA GLU A 247 -9.90 -8.67 -7.91
C GLU A 247 -10.38 -7.66 -6.84
N CYS A 248 -10.03 -6.37 -6.93
CA CYS A 248 -10.58 -5.34 -6.03
C CYS A 248 -12.12 -5.31 -6.03
N CYS A 249 -12.78 -5.42 -7.19
CA CYS A 249 -14.25 -5.51 -7.25
C CYS A 249 -14.80 -6.75 -6.54
N LYS A 250 -14.19 -7.91 -6.73
CA LYS A 250 -14.58 -9.15 -6.02
C LYS A 250 -14.37 -9.00 -4.50
N LEU A 251 -13.26 -8.39 -4.07
CA LEU A 251 -12.98 -8.13 -2.67
C LEU A 251 -14.03 -7.20 -2.03
N ILE A 252 -14.39 -6.12 -2.73
CA ILE A 252 -15.46 -5.20 -2.30
C ILE A 252 -16.80 -5.92 -2.21
N LYS A 253 -17.12 -6.81 -3.16
CA LYS A 253 -18.33 -7.64 -3.12
C LYS A 253 -18.34 -8.53 -1.88
N LEU A 254 -17.24 -9.23 -1.62
CA LEU A 254 -17.10 -10.11 -0.44
C LEU A 254 -17.24 -9.34 0.86
N TYR A 255 -16.61 -8.16 0.96
CA TYR A 255 -16.76 -7.29 2.12
C TYR A 255 -18.24 -6.93 2.36
N SER A 256 -18.98 -6.55 1.31
CA SER A 256 -20.41 -6.26 1.42
C SER A 256 -21.22 -7.48 1.86
N MET A 257 -20.89 -8.67 1.34
CA MET A 257 -21.59 -9.92 1.66
C MET A 257 -21.44 -10.30 3.13
N GLU A 258 -20.23 -10.19 3.68
CA GLU A 258 -19.96 -10.54 5.07
C GLU A 258 -20.57 -9.53 6.07
N HIS A 259 -20.75 -8.29 5.64
CA HIS A 259 -21.30 -7.20 6.46
C HIS A 259 -22.74 -6.86 6.06
N HIS A 260 -23.50 -7.78 5.46
CA HIS A 260 -24.95 -7.67 5.36
C HIS A 260 -25.56 -8.04 6.71
N SER A 261 -25.97 -7.04 7.48
CA SER A 261 -26.89 -7.22 8.60
C SER A 261 -28.28 -7.51 8.02
N ASP A 262 -28.82 -8.70 8.28
CA ASP A 262 -30.23 -9.10 8.23
C ASP A 262 -31.15 -8.21 7.38
N TYR A 263 -31.53 -8.65 6.17
CA TYR A 263 -32.88 -8.56 5.61
C TYR A 263 -32.96 -9.40 4.32
N ASP A 264 -33.73 -10.48 4.38
CA ASP A 264 -34.37 -11.23 3.28
C ASP A 264 -33.57 -11.46 1.99
N VAL A 265 -32.64 -12.42 2.01
CA VAL A 265 -32.47 -13.50 1.02
C VAL A 265 -31.62 -14.56 1.72
N GLU A 266 -31.94 -15.85 1.56
CA GLU A 266 -31.12 -16.99 2.00
C GLU A 266 -29.61 -16.73 1.75
N THR A 267 -28.90 -16.23 2.76
CA THR A 267 -27.45 -16.03 2.70
C THR A 267 -26.79 -17.40 2.86
N PRO A 268 -25.91 -17.81 1.92
CA PRO A 268 -25.11 -19.00 2.13
C PRO A 268 -24.25 -18.76 3.38
N SER A 269 -24.38 -19.67 4.36
CA SER A 269 -23.76 -19.60 5.70
C SER A 269 -22.30 -19.14 5.69
N ALA A 270 -21.81 -18.62 6.83
CA ALA A 270 -20.42 -18.21 7.07
C ALA A 270 -19.34 -19.28 6.75
N VAL A 271 -19.76 -20.54 6.51
CA VAL A 271 -18.92 -21.62 6.00
C VAL A 271 -18.55 -21.42 4.51
N SER A 272 -19.38 -20.71 3.73
CA SER A 272 -19.19 -20.46 2.30
C SER A 272 -18.21 -19.32 1.99
N THR A 273 -18.08 -18.32 2.86
CA THR A 273 -17.16 -17.18 2.64
C THR A 273 -15.71 -17.59 2.85
N ASN A 274 -15.41 -18.40 3.87
CA ASN A 274 -14.06 -18.93 4.10
C ASN A 274 -13.53 -19.79 2.94
N GLN A 275 -14.40 -20.59 2.31
CA GLN A 275 -14.05 -21.34 1.10
C GLN A 275 -13.94 -20.43 -0.12
N ALA A 276 -14.79 -19.40 -0.26
CA ALA A 276 -14.70 -18.44 -1.36
C ALA A 276 -13.36 -17.67 -1.38
N TYR A 277 -12.78 -17.37 -0.22
CA TYR A 277 -11.46 -16.72 -0.12
C TYR A 277 -10.31 -17.61 -0.63
N ALA A 278 -10.43 -18.93 -0.48
CA ALA A 278 -9.45 -19.89 -0.97
C ALA A 278 -9.44 -20.05 -2.50
N TYR A 279 -10.31 -19.35 -3.23
CA TYR A 279 -10.32 -19.30 -4.69
C TYR A 279 -9.92 -17.94 -5.25
N PHE A 280 -9.52 -17.01 -4.39
CA PHE A 280 -9.22 -15.66 -4.80
C PHE A 280 -7.74 -15.55 -5.20
N PRO A 281 -7.41 -15.29 -6.47
CA PRO A 281 -6.04 -15.32 -6.95
C PRO A 281 -5.07 -14.41 -6.19
N LEU A 282 -5.49 -13.21 -5.75
CA LEU A 282 -4.62 -12.36 -4.91
C LEU A 282 -4.27 -13.01 -3.57
N PHE A 283 -5.15 -13.83 -2.98
CA PHE A 283 -4.83 -14.52 -1.72
C PHE A 283 -3.71 -15.54 -1.90
N HIS A 284 -3.76 -16.32 -3.00
CA HIS A 284 -2.70 -17.27 -3.33
C HIS A 284 -1.38 -16.56 -3.65
N ILE A 285 -1.43 -15.49 -4.44
CA ILE A 285 -0.25 -14.69 -4.80
C ILE A 285 0.40 -14.09 -3.54
N CYS A 286 -0.39 -13.54 -2.61
CA CYS A 286 0.12 -13.00 -1.35
C CYS A 286 0.60 -14.07 -0.37
N LYS A 287 0.04 -15.29 -0.39
CA LYS A 287 0.43 -16.38 0.51
C LYS A 287 1.79 -16.97 0.15
N ASN A 288 2.13 -17.06 -1.14
CA ASN A 288 3.32 -17.77 -1.63
C ASN A 288 4.56 -16.89 -1.81
N GLY A 289 4.60 -15.72 -1.18
CA GLY A 289 5.63 -14.70 -1.43
C GLY A 289 5.23 -13.87 -2.65
N CYS A 290 4.70 -12.68 -2.39
CA CYS A 290 4.14 -11.83 -3.44
C CYS A 290 5.22 -11.44 -4.46
N PRO A 291 5.13 -11.88 -5.73
CA PRO A 291 6.09 -11.52 -6.78
C PRO A 291 5.87 -10.09 -7.32
N LEU A 292 4.88 -9.37 -6.76
CA LEU A 292 4.45 -8.04 -7.19
C LEU A 292 4.95 -6.99 -6.18
N PRO A 293 5.84 -6.08 -6.58
CA PRO A 293 6.21 -4.95 -5.75
C PRO A 293 5.00 -4.01 -5.57
N ASN A 294 4.79 -3.50 -4.35
CA ASN A 294 3.76 -2.51 -4.03
C ASN A 294 2.30 -2.93 -4.32
N LEU A 295 1.98 -4.24 -4.30
CA LEU A 295 0.61 -4.72 -4.56
C LEU A 295 -0.45 -3.98 -3.72
N LEU A 296 -0.18 -3.76 -2.43
CA LEU A 296 -1.12 -3.02 -1.56
C LEU A 296 -1.33 -1.59 -2.06
N THR A 297 -0.28 -0.89 -2.48
CA THR A 297 -0.39 0.46 -3.07
C THR A 297 -1.24 0.46 -4.34
N ASP A 298 -1.03 -0.52 -5.22
CA ASP A 298 -1.81 -0.62 -6.45
C ASP A 298 -3.28 -0.95 -6.14
N MET A 299 -3.55 -1.82 -5.15
CA MET A 299 -4.91 -2.09 -4.68
C MET A 299 -5.56 -0.81 -4.11
N VAL A 300 -4.84 -0.01 -3.34
CA VAL A 300 -5.33 1.28 -2.83
C VAL A 300 -5.77 2.18 -3.97
N HIS A 301 -4.91 2.41 -4.95
CA HIS A 301 -5.23 3.26 -6.09
C HIS A 301 -6.43 2.74 -6.87
N GLN A 302 -6.52 1.42 -7.03
CA GLN A 302 -7.62 0.79 -7.74
C GLN A 302 -8.94 0.95 -6.99
N ILE A 303 -8.96 0.76 -5.66
CA ILE A 303 -10.16 0.92 -4.85
C ILE A 303 -10.58 2.40 -4.79
N ILE A 304 -9.62 3.33 -4.69
CA ILE A 304 -9.90 4.78 -4.77
C ILE A 304 -10.56 5.12 -6.11
N SER A 305 -10.01 4.64 -7.23
CA SER A 305 -10.60 4.86 -8.56
C SER A 305 -12.04 4.36 -8.63
N LEU A 306 -12.27 3.10 -8.23
CA LEU A 306 -13.59 2.48 -8.23
C LEU A 306 -14.60 3.25 -7.38
N TYR A 307 -14.17 3.73 -6.21
CA TYR A 307 -15.00 4.55 -5.32
C TYR A 307 -15.34 5.91 -5.97
N MET A 308 -14.35 6.58 -6.56
CA MET A 308 -14.52 7.91 -7.15
C MET A 308 -15.38 7.89 -8.41
N GLU A 309 -15.36 6.81 -9.19
CA GLU A 309 -16.28 6.58 -10.33
C GLU A 309 -17.77 6.56 -9.94
N GLN A 310 -18.08 6.39 -8.64
CA GLN A 310 -19.45 6.47 -8.14
C GLN A 310 -19.90 7.88 -7.77
N LYS A 311 -18.96 8.84 -7.75
CA LYS A 311 -19.22 10.20 -7.29
C LYS A 311 -19.49 11.12 -8.48
N ARG A 312 -20.52 11.96 -8.33
CA ARG A 312 -20.86 13.00 -9.31
C ARG A 312 -19.95 14.22 -9.23
N LYS A 313 -19.33 14.44 -8.07
CA LYS A 313 -18.45 15.58 -7.80
C LYS A 313 -17.12 15.06 -7.28
N PHE A 314 -16.05 15.57 -7.86
CA PHE A 314 -14.69 15.36 -7.40
C PHE A 314 -14.38 16.45 -6.36
N ASP A 315 -14.76 16.22 -5.12
CA ASP A 315 -14.45 17.10 -4.00
C ASP A 315 -13.51 16.41 -3.00
N ARG A 316 -12.90 17.23 -2.14
CA ARG A 316 -11.83 16.81 -1.24
C ARG A 316 -12.31 15.84 -0.15
N GLU A 317 -13.59 15.95 0.23
CA GLU A 317 -14.19 15.04 1.19
C GLU A 317 -14.45 13.66 0.56
N ASN A 318 -14.89 13.61 -0.70
CA ASN A 318 -15.01 12.36 -1.43
C ASN A 318 -13.67 11.67 -1.64
N ILE A 319 -12.59 12.42 -1.91
CA ILE A 319 -11.23 11.87 -1.96
C ILE A 319 -10.87 11.24 -0.61
N LEU A 320 -10.99 11.98 0.49
CA LEU A 320 -10.69 11.45 1.83
C LEU A 320 -11.51 10.19 2.17
N ASN A 321 -12.81 10.21 1.86
CA ASN A 321 -13.68 9.05 2.05
C ASN A 321 -13.27 7.86 1.16
N ALA A 322 -12.67 8.08 -0.01
CA ALA A 322 -12.12 7.01 -0.84
C ALA A 322 -10.93 6.32 -0.17
N TYR A 323 -10.05 7.08 0.51
CA TYR A 323 -8.97 6.52 1.32
C TYR A 323 -9.52 5.74 2.53
N PHE A 324 -10.53 6.27 3.23
CA PHE A 324 -11.16 5.54 4.35
C PHE A 324 -11.89 4.27 3.90
N PHE A 325 -12.58 4.33 2.77
CA PHE A 325 -13.19 3.14 2.17
C PHE A 325 -12.14 2.10 1.80
N SER A 326 -11.06 2.52 1.15
CA SER A 326 -9.94 1.64 0.80
C SER A 326 -9.28 1.01 2.04
N ASN A 327 -9.15 1.78 3.12
CA ASN A 327 -8.67 1.27 4.41
C ASN A 327 -9.57 0.13 4.94
N LYS A 328 -10.90 0.30 4.97
CA LYS A 328 -11.83 -0.77 5.42
C LYS A 328 -11.70 -2.03 4.57
N ILE A 329 -11.65 -1.88 3.25
CA ILE A 329 -11.56 -3.01 2.32
C ILE A 329 -10.22 -3.76 2.46
N LEU A 330 -9.10 -3.04 2.62
CA LEU A 330 -7.79 -3.66 2.78
C LEU A 330 -7.55 -4.24 4.17
N ALA A 331 -8.05 -3.59 5.23
CA ALA A 331 -8.01 -4.17 6.57
C ALA A 331 -8.75 -5.52 6.60
N PHE A 332 -9.91 -5.58 5.95
CA PHE A 332 -10.65 -6.83 5.74
C PHE A 332 -9.85 -7.88 4.96
N PHE A 333 -9.24 -7.50 3.83
CA PHE A 333 -8.39 -8.40 3.04
C PHE A 333 -7.25 -9.01 3.85
N LEU A 334 -6.51 -8.18 4.59
CA LEU A 334 -5.36 -8.62 5.37
C LEU A 334 -5.76 -9.44 6.60
N GLU A 335 -6.89 -9.13 7.24
CA GLU A 335 -7.46 -9.97 8.28
C GLU A 335 -7.74 -11.38 7.76
N LYS A 336 -8.38 -11.50 6.59
CA LYS A 336 -8.67 -12.81 5.99
C LYS A 336 -7.41 -13.55 5.59
N LEU A 337 -6.43 -12.85 5.03
CA LEU A 337 -5.13 -13.44 4.69
C LEU A 337 -4.42 -13.99 5.92
N TYR A 338 -4.43 -13.25 7.03
CA TYR A 338 -3.83 -13.68 8.29
C TYR A 338 -4.51 -14.92 8.85
N ARG A 339 -5.85 -14.94 8.92
CA ARG A 339 -6.62 -16.08 9.42
C ARG A 339 -6.45 -17.37 8.61
N GLN A 340 -6.02 -17.31 7.35
CA GLN A 340 -5.73 -18.48 6.51
C GLN A 340 -4.28 -18.98 6.59
N ARG A 341 -3.40 -18.24 7.27
CA ARG A 341 -2.01 -18.65 7.55
C ARG A 341 -1.88 -19.38 8.89
N LEU A 342 -2.75 -19.07 9.84
CA LEU A 342 -3.01 -19.88 11.03
C LEU A 342 -3.72 -21.19 10.64
#